data_AF-A0A2D3VT39-F1
#
_entry.id   AF-A0A2D3VT39-F1
#
_cell.length_a   1.000
_cell.length_b   1.000
_cell.length_c   1.000
_cell.angle_alpha   90.00
_cell.angle_beta   90.00
_cell.angle_gamma   90.00
#
_symmetry.space_group_name_H-M   'P 1'
#
loop_
_entity.id
_entity.type
_entity.pdbx_description
1 polymer ?
#
loop_
_entity_poly.entity_id
_entity_poly.type
_entity_poly.pdbx_seq_one_letter_code
_entity_poly.pdbx_strand_id
1 'polypeptide(L)'
;MLESTVWRQYHSENNFREKLAQLCNVNMEDMVAEDKDLYSILKAKLTKKELKLFAMDSASVSDAEMMTAFSYDAEALKEAKYKVYKKLKQDKMRASLKALKYDAVE
;
A
#
# COMPACT_ATOMS: atom_id res chain seq x y z
N MET A 1 4.37 -15.46 0.00
CA MET A 1 3.21 -15.01 -0.82
C MET A 1 2.20 -14.26 0.05
N LEU A 2 1.45 -13.33 -0.54
CA LEU A 2 0.50 -12.44 0.15
C LEU A 2 -0.92 -13.02 0.31
N GLU A 3 -1.09 -14.35 0.21
CA GLU A 3 -2.37 -15.05 0.04
C GLU A 3 -3.41 -14.76 1.14
N SER A 4 -2.97 -14.52 2.38
CA SER A 4 -3.85 -14.20 3.52
C SER A 4 -4.05 -12.70 3.78
N THR A 5 -3.54 -11.84 2.90
CA THR A 5 -3.52 -10.39 3.12
C THR A 5 -4.74 -9.69 2.52
N VAL A 6 -5.03 -8.48 3.02
CA VAL A 6 -6.07 -7.61 2.45
C VAL A 6 -5.78 -7.29 0.97
N TRP A 7 -4.51 -7.33 0.54
CA TRP A 7 -4.15 -7.11 -0.85
C TRP A 7 -4.76 -8.16 -1.78
N ARG A 8 -4.63 -9.45 -1.42
CA ARG A 8 -5.14 -10.58 -2.21
C ARG A 8 -6.65 -10.72 -2.23
N GLN A 9 -7.36 -10.01 -1.34
CA GLN A 9 -8.82 -9.92 -1.39
C GLN A 9 -9.31 -9.07 -2.59
N TYR A 10 -8.46 -8.16 -3.08
CA TYR A 10 -8.81 -7.23 -4.17
C TYR A 10 -7.96 -7.41 -5.43
N HIS A 11 -6.81 -8.10 -5.33
CA HIS A 11 -5.90 -8.32 -6.46
C HIS A 11 -5.67 -9.81 -6.71
N SER A 12 -6.16 -10.29 -7.86
CA SER A 12 -5.93 -11.65 -8.37
C SER A 12 -4.48 -11.85 -8.87
N GLU A 13 -3.82 -10.77 -9.28
CA GLU A 13 -2.43 -10.78 -9.75
C GLU A 13 -1.45 -10.28 -8.68
N ASN A 14 -0.20 -10.73 -8.75
CA ASN A 14 0.84 -10.31 -7.81
C ASN A 14 1.53 -9.02 -8.27
N ASN A 15 0.76 -7.93 -8.40
CA ASN A 15 1.23 -6.61 -8.82
C ASN A 15 1.54 -5.65 -7.65
N PHE A 16 1.60 -6.19 -6.43
CA PHE A 16 1.79 -5.42 -5.21
C PHE A 16 3.05 -4.54 -5.24
N ARG A 17 4.19 -5.16 -5.58
CA ARG A 17 5.47 -4.47 -5.63
C ARG A 17 5.46 -3.33 -6.63
N GLU A 18 4.91 -3.56 -7.81
CA GLU A 18 4.82 -2.55 -8.88
C GLU A 18 3.99 -1.34 -8.44
N LYS A 19 2.80 -1.58 -7.87
CA LYS A 19 1.92 -0.51 -7.38
C LYS A 19 2.57 0.27 -6.24
N LEU A 20 3.25 -0.43 -5.33
CA LEU A 20 3.95 0.21 -4.23
C LEU A 20 5.12 1.08 -4.72
N ALA A 21 5.91 0.58 -5.68
CA ALA A 21 7.01 1.32 -6.31
C ALA A 21 6.52 2.60 -6.98
N GLN A 22 5.46 2.50 -7.80
CA GLN A 22 4.82 3.63 -8.48
C GLN A 22 4.36 4.70 -7.49
N LEU A 23 3.72 4.31 -6.39
CA LEU A 23 3.15 5.26 -5.42
C LEU A 23 4.17 5.89 -4.50
N CYS A 24 5.16 5.12 -4.07
CA CYS A 24 6.26 5.63 -3.26
C CYS A 24 7.29 6.41 -4.10
N ASN A 25 7.16 6.41 -5.44
CA ASN A 25 8.12 6.98 -6.38
C ASN A 25 9.53 6.42 -6.15
N VAL A 26 9.62 5.10 -6.12
CA VAL A 26 10.87 4.34 -5.94
C VAL A 26 10.99 3.36 -7.11
N ASN A 27 12.21 3.10 -7.57
CA ASN A 27 12.42 2.11 -8.62
C ASN A 27 12.14 0.71 -8.07
N MET A 28 11.50 -0.15 -8.85
CA MET A 28 11.27 -1.55 -8.45
C MET A 28 12.58 -2.30 -8.16
N GLU A 29 13.67 -1.93 -8.86
CA GLU A 29 15.01 -2.49 -8.66
C GLU A 29 15.61 -2.15 -7.29
N ASP A 30 15.15 -1.06 -6.66
CA ASP A 30 15.54 -0.71 -5.29
C ASP A 30 14.74 -1.50 -4.25
N MET A 31 13.69 -2.21 -4.65
CA MET A 31 12.81 -3.01 -3.78
C MET A 31 13.16 -4.49 -3.89
N VAL A 32 14.37 -4.84 -3.42
CA VAL A 32 14.93 -6.21 -3.49
C VAL A 32 14.23 -7.18 -2.52
N ALA A 33 13.52 -6.66 -1.51
CA ALA A 33 12.89 -7.45 -0.45
C ALA A 33 11.65 -8.25 -0.92
N GLU A 34 11.34 -9.36 -0.24
CA GLU A 34 10.15 -10.15 -0.55
C GLU A 34 8.85 -9.35 -0.30
N ASP A 35 7.80 -9.67 -1.05
CA ASP A 35 6.49 -8.99 -0.93
C ASP A 35 5.94 -8.98 0.51
N LYS A 36 6.24 -10.04 1.28
CA LYS A 36 5.83 -10.16 2.69
C LYS A 36 6.46 -9.06 3.57
N ASP A 37 7.71 -8.69 3.30
CA ASP A 37 8.48 -7.73 4.09
C ASP A 37 8.03 -6.31 3.72
N LEU A 38 7.86 -6.07 2.42
CA LEU A 38 7.24 -4.86 1.89
C LEU A 38 5.83 -4.62 2.47
N TYR A 39 5.02 -5.68 2.57
CA TYR A 39 3.69 -5.62 3.16
C TYR A 39 3.75 -5.39 4.68
N SER A 40 4.75 -5.93 5.36
CA SER A 40 4.96 -5.72 6.80
C SER A 40 5.30 -4.26 7.11
N ILE A 41 6.09 -3.58 6.26
CA ILE A 41 6.31 -2.14 6.37
C ILE A 41 4.98 -1.38 6.25
N LEU A 42 4.15 -1.71 5.26
CA LEU A 42 2.86 -1.06 5.11
C LEU A 42 1.98 -1.27 6.35
N LYS A 43 1.93 -2.48 6.92
CA LYS A 43 1.21 -2.76 8.16
C LYS A 43 1.72 -1.96 9.36
N ALA A 44 3.02 -1.65 9.41
CA ALA A 44 3.62 -0.86 10.47
C ALA A 44 3.36 0.65 10.31
N LYS A 45 3.18 1.14 9.07
CA LYS A 45 3.01 2.58 8.77
C LYS A 45 1.55 2.99 8.55
N LEU A 46 0.70 2.07 8.12
CA LEU A 46 -0.71 2.29 7.83
C LEU A 46 -1.57 1.54 8.85
N THR A 47 -2.68 2.15 9.23
CA THR A 47 -3.72 1.46 9.99
C THR A 47 -4.42 0.40 9.12
N LYS A 48 -5.13 -0.54 9.73
CA LYS A 48 -5.91 -1.57 9.01
C LYS A 48 -6.91 -0.96 8.00
N LYS A 49 -7.53 0.17 8.34
CA LYS A 49 -8.46 0.88 7.45
C LYS A 49 -7.73 1.50 6.26
N GLU A 50 -6.61 2.16 6.50
CA GLU A 50 -5.77 2.77 5.46
C GLU A 50 -5.19 1.72 4.50
N LEU A 51 -4.73 0.59 5.02
CA LEU A 51 -4.23 -0.53 4.22
C LEU A 51 -5.34 -1.14 3.35
N LYS A 52 -6.55 -1.26 3.88
CA LYS A 52 -7.72 -1.72 3.12
C LYS A 52 -8.12 -0.71 2.05
N LEU A 53 -8.16 0.58 2.38
CA LEU A 53 -8.47 1.64 1.43
C LEU A 53 -7.46 1.65 0.29
N PHE A 54 -6.17 1.53 0.61
CA PHE A 54 -5.10 1.42 -0.36
C PHE A 54 -5.29 0.21 -1.31
N ALA A 55 -5.62 -0.96 -0.76
CA ALA A 55 -5.85 -2.16 -1.57
C ALA A 55 -7.09 -2.02 -2.47
N MET A 56 -8.19 -1.47 -1.96
CA MET A 56 -9.40 -1.24 -2.77
C MET A 56 -9.15 -0.22 -3.89
N ASP A 57 -8.49 0.90 -3.58
CA ASP A 57 -8.22 1.96 -4.54
C ASP A 57 -7.24 1.51 -5.63
N SER A 58 -6.21 0.74 -5.26
CA SER A 58 -5.25 0.17 -6.21
C SER A 58 -5.88 -0.87 -7.15
N ALA A 59 -6.93 -1.55 -6.69
CA ALA A 59 -7.72 -2.49 -7.49
C ALA A 59 -8.80 -1.78 -8.34
N SER A 60 -8.82 -0.44 -8.38
CA SER A 60 -9.84 0.35 -9.10
C SER A 60 -11.28 0.01 -8.69
N VAL A 61 -11.49 -0.36 -7.42
CA VAL A 61 -12.83 -0.45 -6.83
C VAL A 61 -13.50 0.92 -6.95
N SER A 62 -14.82 0.95 -7.13
CA SER A 62 -15.53 2.21 -7.28
C SER A 62 -15.55 3.03 -5.98
N ASP A 63 -15.59 4.36 -6.11
CA ASP A 63 -15.73 5.27 -4.96
C ASP A 63 -17.03 4.99 -4.19
N ALA A 64 -18.10 4.60 -4.89
CA ALA A 64 -19.37 4.20 -4.27
C ALA A 64 -19.20 3.01 -3.32
N GLU A 65 -18.52 1.94 -3.77
CA GLU A 65 -18.26 0.76 -2.95
C GLU A 65 -17.31 1.07 -1.79
N MET A 66 -16.30 1.91 -1.99
CA MET A 66 -15.42 2.36 -0.91
C MET A 66 -16.18 3.20 0.13
N MET A 67 -17.02 4.15 -0.30
CA MET A 67 -17.88 4.93 0.58
C MET A 67 -18.77 4.02 1.44
N THR A 68 -19.41 3.01 0.84
CA THR A 68 -20.20 2.02 1.57
C THR A 68 -19.35 1.19 2.54
N ALA A 69 -18.21 0.67 2.08
CA ALA A 69 -17.35 -0.23 2.87
C ALA A 69 -16.71 0.43 4.10
N PHE A 70 -16.49 1.75 4.05
CA PHE A 70 -15.92 2.53 5.14
C PHE A 70 -16.94 3.44 5.85
N SER A 71 -18.18 3.48 5.36
CA SER A 71 -19.22 4.41 5.79
C SER A 71 -18.73 5.87 5.71
N TYR A 72 -18.07 6.21 4.60
CA TYR A 72 -17.60 7.56 4.29
C TYR A 72 -18.54 8.26 3.34
N ASP A 73 -18.62 9.58 3.46
CA ASP A 73 -19.11 10.45 2.39
C ASP A 73 -17.99 10.75 1.37
N ALA A 74 -18.32 11.48 0.31
CA ALA A 74 -17.39 11.77 -0.77
C ALA A 74 -16.18 12.61 -0.32
N GLU A 75 -16.37 13.55 0.61
CA GLU A 75 -15.27 14.37 1.14
C GLU A 75 -14.36 13.55 2.05
N ALA A 76 -14.95 12.77 2.96
CA ALA A 76 -14.24 11.89 3.88
C ALA A 76 -13.44 10.83 3.12
N LEU A 77 -13.99 10.25 2.06
CA LEU A 77 -13.26 9.30 1.20
C LEU A 77 -12.07 9.99 0.52
N LYS A 78 -12.27 11.17 -0.05
CA LYS A 78 -11.20 11.95 -0.70
C LYS A 78 -10.10 12.32 0.28
N GLU A 79 -10.46 12.75 1.49
CA GLU A 79 -9.51 13.10 2.54
C GLU A 79 -8.74 11.86 3.04
N ALA A 80 -9.44 10.73 3.22
CA ALA A 80 -8.82 9.47 3.62
C ALA A 80 -7.81 8.99 2.56
N LYS A 81 -8.20 8.99 1.28
CA LYS A 81 -7.29 8.66 0.17
C LYS A 81 -6.08 9.60 0.16
N TYR A 82 -6.30 10.91 0.25
CA TYR A 82 -5.22 11.90 0.29
C TYR A 82 -4.25 11.64 1.45
N LYS A 83 -4.75 11.35 2.65
CA LYS A 83 -3.92 11.02 3.83
C LYS A 83 -3.07 9.77 3.58
N VAL A 84 -3.65 8.69 3.05
CA VAL A 84 -2.94 7.45 2.72
C VAL A 84 -1.85 7.70 1.69
N TYR A 85 -2.17 8.35 0.57
CA TYR A 85 -1.20 8.65 -0.47
C TYR A 85 -0.10 9.59 -0.01
N LYS A 86 -0.44 10.58 0.81
CA LYS A 86 0.54 11.47 1.44
C LYS A 86 1.51 10.68 2.30
N LYS A 87 1.04 9.74 3.13
CA LYS A 87 1.90 8.86 3.94
C LYS A 87 2.81 7.98 3.09
N LEU A 88 2.28 7.36 2.03
CA LEU A 88 3.07 6.53 1.12
C LEU A 88 4.18 7.31 0.41
N LYS A 89 3.94 8.59 0.12
CA LYS A 89 4.93 9.49 -0.50
C LYS A 89 5.91 10.13 0.49
N GLN A 90 5.76 9.92 1.81
CA GLN A 90 6.70 10.46 2.78
C GLN A 90 8.08 9.81 2.66
N ASP A 91 9.12 10.59 2.89
CA ASP A 91 10.50 10.08 2.83
C ASP A 91 10.78 8.99 3.87
N LYS A 92 10.06 8.99 5.00
CA LYS A 92 10.15 7.90 5.98
C LYS A 92 9.70 6.55 5.40
N MET A 93 8.67 6.55 4.54
CA MET A 93 8.22 5.33 3.85
C MET A 93 9.30 4.87 2.86
N ARG A 94 9.80 5.79 2.04
CA ARG A 94 10.89 5.51 1.08
C ARG A 94 12.15 4.99 1.77
N ALA A 95 12.53 5.59 2.88
CA ALA A 95 13.67 5.17 3.69
C ALA A 95 13.47 3.75 4.23
N SER A 96 12.28 3.42 4.76
CA SER A 96 11.98 2.06 5.22
C SER A 96 12.04 1.04 4.08
N LEU A 97 11.54 1.38 2.90
CA LEU A 97 11.61 0.50 1.72
C LEU A 97 13.06 0.27 1.26
N LYS A 98 13.87 1.33 1.23
CA LYS A 98 15.30 1.24 0.87
C LYS A 98 16.13 0.53 1.94
N ALA A 99 15.78 0.65 3.21
CA ALA A 99 16.51 0.01 4.31
C ALA A 99 16.47 -1.51 4.20
N LEU A 100 15.35 -2.10 3.75
CA LEU A 100 15.26 -3.55 3.50
C LEU A 100 16.26 -4.06 2.46
N LYS A 101 16.80 -3.19 1.59
CA LYS A 101 17.86 -3.56 0.64
C LYS A 101 19.16 -3.96 1.35
N TYR A 102 19.45 -3.35 2.51
CA TYR A 102 20.70 -3.55 3.22
C TYR A 102 20.64 -4.74 4.18
N ASP A 103 19.49 -4.99 4.82
CA ASP A 103 19.32 -6.15 5.71
C ASP A 103 19.28 -7.51 4.97
N ALA A 104 19.10 -7.51 3.64
CA ALA A 104 19.08 -8.74 2.83
C ALA A 104 20.47 -9.17 2.32
N VAL A 105 21.53 -8.42 2.65
CA VAL A 105 22.89 -8.60 2.10
C VAL A 105 23.92 -8.99 3.19
N GLU A 106 23.51 -9.13 4.45
CA GLU A 106 24.31 -9.73 5.54
C GLU A 106 23.92 -11.19 5.82
#